data_AF-A0A836P0J2-F1
#
_entry.id   AF-A0A836P0J2-F1
#
_cell.length_a   1.000
_cell.length_b   1.000
_cell.length_c   1.000
_cell.angle_alpha   90.00
_cell.angle_beta   90.00
_cell.angle_gamma   90.00
#
_symmetry.space_group_name_H-M   'P 1'
#
loop_
_entity.id
_entity.type
_entity.pdbx_description
1 polymer ?
#
loop_
_entity_poly.entity_id
_entity_poly.type
_entity_poly.pdbx_seq_one_letter_code
_entity_poly.pdbx_strand_id
1 'polypeptide(L)'
;LTGVAARLDRAFRNYLETFPIFAAAVLAVSVAGRTSAETALAVQLYLWARVAYVPVYAAGIPYLRSAIWVVSFWGIVKLVRALLGV
;
A
#
# COMPACT_ATOMS: atom_id res chain seq x y z
N LEU A 1 1.03 23.49 -7.47
CA LEU A 1 0.84 22.62 -8.66
C LEU A 1 -0.62 22.70 -9.10
N THR A 2 -0.90 22.62 -10.41
CA THR A 2 -2.26 22.57 -10.96
C THR A 2 -2.46 21.31 -11.82
N GLY A 3 -3.71 20.99 -12.17
CA GLY A 3 -4.05 19.88 -13.08
C GLY A 3 -3.55 18.50 -12.62
N VAL A 4 -2.98 17.72 -13.54
CA VAL A 4 -2.44 16.37 -13.29
C VAL A 4 -1.29 16.41 -12.28
N ALA A 5 -0.42 17.42 -12.33
CA ALA A 5 0.71 17.55 -11.40
C ALA A 5 0.23 17.70 -9.94
N ALA A 6 -0.85 18.48 -9.72
CA ALA A 6 -1.46 18.59 -8.40
C ALA A 6 -2.06 17.27 -7.91
N ARG A 7 -2.59 16.45 -8.84
CA ARG A 7 -3.12 15.12 -8.52
C ARG A 7 -1.99 14.17 -8.13
N LEU A 8 -0.91 14.15 -8.90
CA LEU A 8 0.25 13.31 -8.59
C LEU A 8 0.93 13.70 -7.28
N ASP A 9 1.03 15.00 -6.94
CA ASP A 9 1.57 15.43 -5.64
C ASP A 9 0.72 14.91 -4.47
N ARG A 10 -0.60 14.94 -4.58
CA ARG A 10 -1.48 14.35 -3.56
C ARG A 10 -1.33 12.83 -3.48
N ALA A 11 -1.17 12.14 -4.62
CA ALA A 11 -0.90 10.70 -4.64
C ALA A 11 0.44 10.37 -3.96
N PHE A 12 1.47 11.19 -4.20
CA PHE A 12 2.79 11.04 -3.59
C PHE A 12 2.76 11.27 -2.07
N ARG A 13 2.08 12.34 -1.60
CA ARG A 13 1.88 12.58 -0.16
C ARG A 13 1.17 11.40 0.52
N ASN A 14 0.12 10.85 -0.10
CA ASN A 14 -0.57 9.67 0.43
C ASN A 14 0.35 8.44 0.51
N TYR A 15 1.23 8.26 -0.48
CA TYR A 15 2.23 7.19 -0.44
C TYR A 15 3.21 7.40 0.71
N LEU A 16 3.71 8.61 0.93
CA LEU A 16 4.64 8.91 2.02
C LEU A 16 4.04 8.68 3.43
N GLU A 17 2.73 8.84 3.61
CA GLU A 17 2.06 8.55 4.89
C GLU A 17 1.93 7.05 5.16
N THR A 18 1.78 6.23 4.12
CA THR A 18 1.44 4.81 4.26
C THR A 18 2.63 3.87 4.03
N PHE A 19 3.61 4.30 3.24
CA PHE A 19 4.81 3.53 2.94
C PHE A 19 5.68 3.22 4.16
N PRO A 20 5.94 4.16 5.10
CA PRO A 20 6.74 3.85 6.29
C PRO A 20 6.12 2.73 7.14
N ILE A 21 4.78 2.72 7.26
CA ILE A 21 4.04 1.69 8.00
C ILE A 21 4.19 0.33 7.30
N PHE A 22 4.01 0.30 5.98
CA PHE A 22 4.21 -0.89 5.19
C PHE A 22 5.64 -1.42 5.29
N ALA A 23 6.64 -0.56 5.09
CA ALA A 23 8.05 -0.92 5.16
C ALA A 23 8.43 -1.48 6.53
N ALA A 24 7.99 -0.83 7.61
CA ALA A 24 8.19 -1.31 8.97
C ALA A 24 7.56 -2.70 9.18
N ALA A 25 6.32 -2.92 8.71
CA ALA A 25 5.64 -4.20 8.84
C ALA A 25 6.35 -5.34 8.07
N VAL A 26 6.79 -5.09 6.83
CA VAL A 26 7.54 -6.08 6.02
C VAL A 26 8.87 -6.43 6.68
N LEU A 27 9.61 -5.42 7.15
CA LEU A 27 10.88 -5.63 7.83
C LEU A 27 10.69 -6.39 9.15
N ALA A 28 9.68 -6.04 9.94
CA ALA A 28 9.38 -6.72 11.19
C ALA A 28 9.00 -8.19 10.97
N VAL A 29 8.16 -8.51 9.98
CA VAL A 29 7.82 -9.89 9.60
C VAL A 29 9.06 -10.67 9.17
N SER A 30 9.94 -10.05 8.37
CA SER A 30 11.17 -10.66 7.87
C SER A 30 12.15 -10.97 9.00
N VAL A 31 12.41 -10.01 9.88
CA VAL A 31 13.32 -10.17 11.02
C VAL A 31 12.77 -11.13 12.08
N ALA A 32 11.45 -11.16 12.29
CA ALA A 32 10.81 -12.11 13.20
C ALA A 32 10.75 -13.54 12.66
N GLY A 33 11.24 -13.81 11.44
CA GLY A 33 11.16 -15.13 10.81
C GLY A 33 9.74 -15.59 10.51
N ARG A 34 8.79 -14.65 10.36
CA ARG A 34 7.36 -14.93 10.15
C ARG A 34 6.93 -14.86 8.68
N THR A 35 7.87 -15.03 7.76
CA THR A 35 7.60 -15.01 6.32
C THR A 35 6.85 -16.27 5.87
N SER A 36 5.82 -16.10 5.04
CA SER A 36 5.03 -17.17 4.46
C SER A 36 4.47 -16.76 3.08
N ALA A 37 3.80 -17.70 2.41
CA ALA A 37 3.07 -17.39 1.17
C ALA A 37 2.03 -16.27 1.37
N GLU A 38 1.40 -16.22 2.55
CA GLU A 38 0.42 -15.18 2.89
C GLU A 38 1.06 -13.80 3.07
N THR A 39 2.24 -13.72 3.68
CA THR A 39 2.97 -12.43 3.81
C THR A 39 3.52 -11.98 2.46
N ALA A 40 3.93 -12.92 1.60
CA ALA A 40 4.33 -12.62 0.23
C ALA A 40 3.16 -12.07 -0.59
N LEU A 41 1.97 -12.67 -0.47
CA LEU A 41 0.75 -12.15 -1.10
C LEU A 41 0.40 -10.76 -0.55
N ALA A 42 0.52 -10.54 0.77
CA ALA A 42 0.26 -9.24 1.38
C ALA A 42 1.17 -8.12 0.83
N VAL A 43 2.47 -8.42 0.63
CA VAL A 43 3.43 -7.54 -0.04
C VAL A 43 3.02 -7.24 -1.48
N GLN A 44 2.65 -8.27 -2.24
CA GLN A 44 2.22 -8.12 -3.64
C GLN A 44 0.95 -7.28 -3.76
N LEU A 45 -0.03 -7.48 -2.87
CA LEU A 45 -1.25 -6.66 -2.81
C LEU A 45 -0.93 -5.19 -2.59
N TYR A 46 -0.04 -4.87 -1.65
CA TYR A 46 0.38 -3.50 -1.42
C TYR A 46 1.08 -2.92 -2.65
N LEU A 47 2.07 -3.63 -3.20
CA LEU A 47 2.88 -3.17 -4.32
C LEU A 47 2.03 -2.88 -5.56
N TRP A 48 1.25 -3.85 -6.01
CA TRP A 48 0.45 -3.72 -7.23
C TRP A 48 -0.69 -2.72 -7.06
N ALA A 49 -1.30 -2.63 -5.87
CA ALA A 49 -2.25 -1.58 -5.60
C ALA A 49 -1.61 -0.19 -5.73
N ARG A 50 -0.36 0.02 -5.27
CA ARG A 50 0.33 1.32 -5.44
C ARG A 50 0.67 1.63 -6.89
N VAL A 51 1.09 0.63 -7.66
CA VAL A 51 1.31 0.77 -9.11
C VAL A 51 0.01 1.18 -9.81
N ALA A 52 -1.13 0.58 -9.47
CA ALA A 52 -2.42 0.93 -10.03
C ALA A 52 -2.97 2.28 -9.53
N TYR A 53 -2.67 2.66 -8.27
CA TYR A 53 -3.18 3.88 -7.65
C TYR A 53 -2.70 5.14 -8.38
N VAL A 54 -1.44 5.18 -8.78
CA VAL A 54 -0.84 6.36 -9.44
C VAL A 54 -1.56 6.76 -10.74
N PRO A 55 -1.71 5.90 -11.76
CA PRO A 55 -2.41 6.26 -12.99
C PRO A 55 -3.90 6.56 -12.75
N VAL A 56 -4.57 5.84 -11.85
CA VAL A 56 -5.97 6.10 -11.49
C VAL A 56 -6.15 7.46 -10.82
N TYR A 57 -5.22 7.85 -9.95
CA TYR A 57 -5.22 9.16 -9.31
C TYR A 57 -4.91 10.27 -10.33
N ALA A 58 -3.98 10.04 -11.26
CA ALA A 58 -3.67 10.96 -12.35
C ALA A 58 -4.89 11.19 -13.28
N ALA A 59 -5.65 10.13 -13.56
CA ALA A 59 -6.89 10.17 -14.33
C ALA A 59 -8.05 10.83 -13.56
N GLY A 60 -7.96 10.93 -12.23
CA GLY A 60 -8.95 11.61 -11.40
C GLY A 60 -10.22 10.80 -11.12
N ILE A 61 -10.14 9.47 -11.12
CA ILE A 61 -11.29 8.57 -10.91
C ILE A 61 -11.51 8.36 -9.39
N PRO A 62 -12.52 9.00 -8.76
CA PRO A 62 -12.56 9.18 -7.31
C PRO A 62 -12.96 7.93 -6.51
N TYR A 63 -13.76 7.02 -7.08
CA TYR A 63 -14.17 5.79 -6.41
C TYR A 63 -13.15 4.67 -6.58
N LEU A 64 -12.57 4.54 -7.79
CA LEU A 64 -11.58 3.52 -8.09
C LEU A 64 -10.30 3.71 -7.28
N ARG A 65 -9.84 4.96 -7.08
CA ARG A 65 -8.70 5.24 -6.21
C ARG A 65 -8.93 4.73 -4.78
N SER A 66 -10.15 4.86 -4.25
CA SER A 66 -10.46 4.46 -2.87
C SER A 66 -10.49 2.95 -2.75
N ALA A 67 -11.06 2.25 -3.74
CA ALA A 67 -11.02 0.79 -3.79
C ALA A 67 -9.58 0.26 -3.82
N ILE A 68 -8.72 0.83 -4.67
CA ILE A 68 -7.31 0.46 -4.76
C ILE A 68 -6.58 0.76 -3.45
N TRP A 69 -6.86 1.90 -2.80
CA TRP A 69 -6.27 2.23 -1.51
C TRP A 69 -6.63 1.20 -0.44
N VAL A 70 -7.90 0.74 -0.38
CA VAL A 70 -8.33 -0.31 0.54
C VAL A 70 -7.58 -1.62 0.32
N VAL A 71 -7.36 -2.02 -0.95
CA VAL A 71 -6.55 -3.21 -1.26
C VAL A 71 -5.11 -3.07 -0.75
N SER A 72 -4.51 -1.90 -0.94
CA SER A 72 -3.16 -1.60 -0.42
C SER A 72 -3.13 -1.67 1.11
N PHE A 73 -4.10 -1.04 1.78
CA PHE A 73 -4.23 -1.04 3.23
C PHE A 73 -4.42 -2.47 3.78
N TRP A 74 -5.20 -3.30 3.08
CA TRP A 74 -5.41 -4.70 3.46
C TRP A 74 -4.11 -5.51 3.47
N GLY A 75 -3.20 -5.25 2.53
CA GLY A 75 -1.85 -5.83 2.54
C GLY A 75 -1.09 -5.51 3.83
N ILE A 76 -1.15 -4.26 4.31
CA ILE A 76 -0.53 -3.87 5.59
C ILE A 76 -1.17 -4.63 6.76
N VAL A 77 -2.51 -4.68 6.82
CA VAL A 77 -3.23 -5.40 7.88
C VAL A 77 -2.83 -6.87 7.92
N LYS A 78 -2.72 -7.53 6.77
CA LYS A 78 -2.26 -8.93 6.69
C LYS A 78 -0.85 -9.11 7.25
N LEU A 79 0.08 -8.20 6.96
CA LEU A 79 1.45 -8.24 7.50
C LEU A 79 1.45 -8.07 9.02
N VAL A 80 0.68 -7.12 9.54
CA VAL A 80 0.58 -6.89 10.99
C VAL A 80 -0.04 -8.11 11.69
N ARG A 81 -1.10 -8.71 11.12
CA ARG A 81 -1.69 -9.95 11.65
C ARG A 81 -0.69 -11.10 11.69
N ALA A 82 0.03 -11.32 10.59
CA ALA A 82 1.08 -12.33 10.52
C ALA A 82 2.18 -12.06 11.56
N LEU A 83 2.57 -10.80 11.77
CA LEU A 83 3.55 -10.42 12.78
C LEU A 83 3.06 -10.73 14.20
N LEU A 84 1.78 -10.49 14.50
CA LEU A 84 1.18 -10.74 15.81
C LEU A 84 0.88 -12.23 16.06
N GLY A 85 0.84 -13.05 15.01
CA GLY A 85 0.53 -14.48 15.13
C GLY A 85 -0.96 -14.79 15.32
N VAL A 86 -1.85 -13.93 14.79
CA VAL A 86 -3.33 -13.99 14.92
C VAL A 86 -4.04 -13.99 13.56
#